data_AF-A0A6A5FK01-F1
#
_entry.id   AF-A0A6A5FK01-F1
#
_cell.length_a   1.000
_cell.length_b   1.000
_cell.length_c   1.000
_cell.angle_alpha   90.00
_cell.angle_beta   90.00
_cell.angle_gamma   90.00
#
_symmetry.space_group_name_H-M   'P 1'
#
loop_
_entity.id
_entity.type
_entity.pdbx_description
1 polymer ?
#
loop_
_entity_poly.entity_id
_entity_poly.type
_entity_poly.pdbx_seq_one_letter_code
_entity_poly.pdbx_strand_id
1 'polypeptide(L)'
;MLSRLVIVSANGLKSSGPLGAGLVQASRSLHTSSQSLAPVPPLPEKGGKVRHGIFPEEIFQLLYPKTGVTGPYMLGTGLLLYMLSKEIYVINHETFAAASIGAVIIYGVKKFGPSVAAFADKLNEEKVAKAQEVKDLAMASLAQAIEDEKKEQWRAEGRSMLFDAKRNNVAMLLETNYRERLHMVTHEVKRRLDYQVALQNLHTRMEQEHMVNWVEKSVVGSITPQQEKESIAKCITDLKTVHFDPGAYKQEVKEIFSVVCVRSRCFLLFIFLKKGKDDTRAELAVTESGLLTGTLYSIWEVGVALKEFLPI
;
A
#
# COMPACT_ATOMS: atom_id res chain seq x y z
N MET A 1 -52.57 21.13 -11.94
CA MET A 1 -53.68 20.16 -12.04
C MET A 1 -53.34 19.19 -13.16
N LEU A 2 -52.93 17.97 -12.79
CA LEU A 2 -53.04 16.67 -13.49
C LEU A 2 -52.50 16.59 -14.95
N SER A 3 -51.56 15.72 -15.33
CA SER A 3 -51.45 14.30 -14.97
C SER A 3 -50.04 13.75 -15.16
N ARG A 4 -49.59 12.98 -14.16
CA ARG A 4 -48.48 12.02 -14.21
C ARG A 4 -48.98 10.72 -14.85
N LEU A 5 -48.17 10.09 -15.69
CA LEU A 5 -48.21 8.63 -15.85
C LEU A 5 -46.78 8.08 -15.80
N VAL A 6 -46.53 7.33 -14.72
CA VAL A 6 -45.41 6.42 -14.51
C VAL A 6 -46.01 5.03 -14.44
N ILE A 7 -45.57 4.11 -15.31
CA ILE A 7 -45.68 2.65 -15.16
C ILE A 7 -44.39 2.10 -15.83
N VAL A 8 -43.32 1.83 -15.09
CA VAL A 8 -42.91 0.57 -14.44
C VAL A 8 -42.48 -0.54 -15.41
N SER A 9 -41.17 -0.83 -15.35
CA SER A 9 -40.46 -2.12 -15.42
C SER A 9 -41.12 -3.34 -16.08
N ALA A 10 -40.42 -3.91 -17.06
CA ALA A 10 -40.43 -5.35 -17.32
C ALA A 10 -38.99 -5.85 -17.58
N ASN A 11 -38.20 -5.96 -16.51
CA ASN A 11 -37.11 -6.94 -16.47
C ASN A 11 -37.73 -8.33 -16.30
N GLY A 12 -37.45 -9.24 -17.23
CA GLY A 12 -37.62 -10.68 -17.01
C GLY A 12 -38.43 -11.42 -18.05
N LEU A 13 -37.78 -11.86 -19.13
CA LEU A 13 -38.15 -13.11 -19.78
C LEU A 13 -36.89 -13.83 -20.30
N LYS A 14 -36.30 -14.65 -19.41
CA LYS A 14 -35.45 -15.78 -19.80
C LYS A 14 -36.37 -16.97 -20.03
N SER A 15 -36.43 -17.51 -21.25
CA SER A 15 -36.22 -18.96 -21.52
C SER A 15 -36.47 -19.34 -22.98
N SER A 16 -35.48 -20.06 -23.53
CA SER A 16 -35.58 -21.24 -24.41
C SER A 16 -36.27 -21.16 -25.78
N GLY A 17 -35.47 -21.36 -26.83
CA GLY A 17 -35.89 -21.97 -28.11
C GLY A 17 -35.09 -21.47 -29.32
N PRO A 18 -34.27 -22.31 -29.99
CA PRO A 18 -33.55 -21.92 -31.20
C PRO A 18 -34.43 -22.24 -32.43
N LEU A 19 -35.01 -21.22 -33.06
CA LEU A 19 -35.73 -21.39 -34.31
C LEU A 19 -35.41 -20.28 -35.28
N GLY A 20 -34.74 -20.68 -36.38
CA GLY A 20 -34.88 -20.07 -37.69
C GLY A 20 -34.02 -18.84 -37.92
N ALA A 21 -33.02 -19.00 -38.79
CA ALA A 21 -32.42 -17.91 -39.56
C ALA A 21 -33.50 -17.27 -40.46
N GLY A 22 -34.33 -16.43 -39.85
CA GLY A 22 -35.27 -15.54 -40.52
C GLY A 22 -34.55 -14.22 -40.75
N LEU A 23 -34.19 -14.02 -42.02
CA LEU A 23 -33.79 -12.76 -42.65
C LEU A 23 -34.22 -11.55 -41.81
N VAL A 24 -33.27 -10.94 -41.09
CA VAL A 24 -33.47 -9.61 -40.52
C VAL A 24 -33.65 -8.70 -41.72
N GLN A 25 -34.92 -8.46 -42.07
CA GLN A 25 -35.32 -7.38 -42.93
C GLN A 25 -34.99 -6.12 -42.13
N ALA A 26 -33.71 -5.74 -42.18
CA ALA A 26 -33.26 -4.42 -41.85
C ALA A 26 -34.12 -3.52 -42.72
N SER A 27 -35.13 -2.92 -42.11
CA SER A 27 -35.77 -1.75 -42.67
C SER A 27 -34.62 -0.82 -42.98
N ARG A 28 -34.24 -0.74 -44.26
CA ARG A 28 -33.47 0.38 -44.75
C ARG A 28 -34.33 1.57 -44.39
N SER A 29 -34.00 2.22 -43.28
CA SER A 29 -34.42 3.58 -43.04
C SER A 29 -34.02 4.30 -44.32
N LEU A 30 -35.02 4.64 -45.12
CA LEU A 30 -34.85 5.53 -46.25
C LEU A 30 -34.15 6.74 -45.66
N HIS A 31 -32.86 6.85 -45.96
CA HIS A 31 -31.98 7.88 -45.48
C HIS A 31 -32.45 9.20 -46.11
N THR A 32 -33.44 9.84 -45.48
CA THR A 32 -33.83 11.22 -45.80
C THR A 32 -33.02 12.20 -44.95
N SER A 33 -31.99 11.75 -44.23
CA SER A 33 -30.99 12.67 -43.70
C SER A 33 -30.31 13.35 -44.88
N SER A 34 -30.25 14.68 -44.88
CA SER A 34 -29.51 15.46 -45.87
C SER A 34 -28.18 14.77 -46.19
N GLN A 35 -27.98 14.44 -47.47
CA GLN A 35 -26.85 13.67 -47.99
C GLN A 35 -25.49 14.38 -47.72
N SER A 36 -25.51 15.60 -47.16
CA SER A 36 -24.34 16.42 -46.84
C SER A 36 -23.60 16.01 -45.55
N LEU A 37 -24.14 15.08 -44.75
CA LEU A 37 -23.51 14.64 -43.49
C LEU A 37 -22.83 13.27 -43.59
N ALA A 38 -22.87 12.63 -44.76
CA ALA A 38 -22.15 11.38 -44.97
C ALA A 38 -20.63 11.67 -45.03
N PRO A 39 -19.77 10.86 -44.38
CA PRO A 39 -18.33 10.96 -44.56
C PRO A 39 -17.98 10.79 -46.04
N VAL A 40 -17.50 11.85 -46.68
CA VAL A 40 -17.02 11.82 -48.05
C VAL A 40 -15.64 11.17 -48.04
N PRO A 41 -15.30 10.32 -49.02
CA PRO A 41 -13.93 9.80 -49.14
C PRO A 41 -12.92 10.96 -49.22
N PRO A 42 -11.72 10.80 -48.65
CA PRO A 42 -10.69 11.82 -48.73
C PRO A 42 -10.32 12.10 -50.19
N LEU A 43 -9.99 13.36 -50.48
CA LEU A 43 -9.52 13.72 -51.81
C LEU A 43 -8.17 13.02 -52.08
N PRO A 44 -7.91 12.58 -53.32
CA PRO A 44 -6.60 12.05 -53.69
C PRO A 44 -5.53 13.13 -53.54
N GLU A 45 -4.37 12.77 -53.00
CA GLU A 45 -3.27 13.72 -52.73
C GLU A 45 -2.68 14.35 -54.00
N LYS A 46 -2.74 13.64 -55.14
CA LYS A 46 -2.19 14.10 -56.42
C LYS A 46 -3.25 14.03 -57.50
N GLY A 47 -3.39 15.13 -58.24
CA GLY A 47 -4.20 15.19 -59.45
C GLY A 47 -3.54 14.47 -60.63
N GLY A 48 -4.31 14.28 -61.70
CA GLY A 48 -3.81 13.75 -62.96
C GLY A 48 -2.70 14.63 -63.55
N LYS A 49 -1.68 14.00 -64.13
CA LYS A 49 -0.53 14.71 -64.72
C LYS A 49 -0.94 15.39 -66.03
N VAL A 50 -0.55 16.64 -66.21
CA VAL A 50 -0.83 17.44 -67.41
C VAL A 50 0.48 17.93 -68.03
N ARG A 51 0.64 17.73 -69.34
CA ARG A 51 1.77 18.28 -70.12
C ARG A 51 1.36 19.61 -70.75
N HIS A 52 2.28 20.57 -70.77
CA HIS A 52 2.11 21.90 -71.38
C HIS A 52 0.92 22.71 -70.86
N GLY A 53 0.43 22.39 -69.64
CA GLY A 53 -0.64 23.11 -68.95
C GLY A 53 -2.06 22.78 -69.41
N ILE A 54 -2.25 22.31 -70.65
CA ILE A 54 -3.59 22.10 -71.26
C ILE A 54 -3.87 20.62 -71.57
N PHE A 55 -2.84 19.84 -71.95
CA PHE A 55 -3.05 18.49 -72.45
C PHE A 55 -2.80 17.44 -71.36
N PRO A 56 -3.82 16.65 -70.95
CA PRO A 56 -3.64 15.60 -69.96
C PRO A 56 -2.74 14.48 -70.48
N GLU A 57 -1.97 13.85 -69.59
CA GLU A 57 -1.10 12.71 -69.91
C GLU A 57 -1.89 11.53 -70.49
N GLU A 58 -3.17 11.40 -70.14
CA GLU A 58 -4.05 10.34 -70.65
C GLU A 58 -4.14 10.31 -72.18
N ILE A 59 -4.13 11.47 -72.85
CA ILE A 59 -4.11 11.54 -74.31
C ILE A 59 -2.78 11.01 -74.86
N PHE A 60 -1.67 11.31 -74.17
CA PHE A 60 -0.36 10.81 -74.57
C PHE A 60 -0.27 9.28 -74.39
N GLN A 61 -0.81 8.75 -73.30
CA GLN A 61 -0.85 7.31 -73.05
C GLN A 61 -1.72 6.57 -74.08
N LEU A 62 -2.85 7.16 -74.49
CA LEU A 62 -3.73 6.58 -75.51
C LEU A 62 -3.02 6.45 -76.87
N LEU A 63 -2.22 7.44 -77.27
CA LEU A 63 -1.53 7.46 -78.56
C LEU A 63 -0.16 6.76 -78.54
N TYR A 64 0.43 6.57 -77.36
CA TYR A 64 1.73 5.92 -77.17
C TYR A 64 1.88 4.55 -77.86
N PRO A 65 0.94 3.58 -77.73
CA PRO A 65 1.10 2.26 -78.34
C PRO A 65 1.03 2.27 -79.87
N LYS A 66 0.58 3.36 -80.50
CA LYS A 66 0.42 3.46 -81.96
C LYS A 66 1.47 4.32 -82.62
N THR A 67 1.89 5.39 -81.95
CA THR A 67 2.68 6.46 -82.57
C THR A 67 3.89 6.87 -81.74
N GLY A 68 4.14 6.19 -80.62
CA GLY A 68 5.23 6.49 -79.69
C GLY A 68 5.09 7.85 -79.02
N VAL A 69 6.18 8.33 -78.39
CA VAL A 69 6.21 9.62 -77.69
C VAL A 69 6.01 10.80 -78.64
N THR A 70 6.50 10.71 -79.87
CA THR A 70 6.45 11.79 -80.87
C THR A 70 5.06 11.95 -81.49
N GLY A 71 4.22 10.93 -81.45
CA GLY A 71 2.90 10.92 -82.07
C GLY A 71 2.01 12.11 -81.70
N PRO A 72 1.71 12.34 -80.41
CA PRO A 72 0.90 13.48 -79.98
C PRO A 72 1.51 14.84 -80.38
N TYR A 73 2.83 14.95 -80.38
CA TYR A 73 3.52 16.18 -80.78
C TYR A 73 3.39 16.44 -82.29
N MET A 74 3.54 15.39 -83.11
CA MET A 74 3.36 15.47 -84.57
C MET A 74 1.88 15.71 -84.95
N LEU A 75 0.94 15.16 -84.17
CA LEU A 75 -0.48 15.46 -84.32
C LEU A 75 -0.74 16.94 -84.01
N GLY A 76 -0.20 17.46 -82.90
CA GLY A 76 -0.36 18.86 -82.52
C GLY A 76 0.21 19.84 -83.55
N THR A 77 1.44 19.61 -84.02
CA THR A 77 2.06 20.46 -85.06
C THR A 77 1.35 20.30 -86.41
N GLY A 78 0.94 19.09 -86.78
CA GLY A 78 0.19 18.82 -88.01
C GLY A 78 -1.19 19.49 -88.01
N LEU A 79 -1.91 19.46 -86.89
CA LEU A 79 -3.20 20.13 -86.71
C LEU A 79 -3.04 21.66 -86.80
N LEU A 80 -2.01 22.22 -86.17
CA LEU A 80 -1.72 23.65 -86.25
C LEU A 80 -1.41 24.08 -87.69
N LEU A 81 -0.54 23.34 -88.40
CA LEU A 81 -0.21 23.63 -89.80
C LEU A 81 -1.42 23.48 -90.73
N TYR A 82 -2.28 22.49 -90.46
CA TYR A 82 -3.53 22.31 -91.19
C TYR A 82 -4.49 23.49 -91.00
N MET A 83 -4.67 23.96 -89.75
CA MET A 83 -5.51 25.12 -89.45
C MET A 83 -5.05 26.40 -90.15
N LEU A 84 -3.72 26.60 -90.25
CA LEU A 84 -3.14 27.72 -90.99
C LEU A 84 -3.30 27.56 -92.51
N SER A 85 -3.01 26.36 -93.05
CA SER A 85 -3.09 26.09 -94.50
C SER A 85 -4.50 26.11 -95.07
N LYS A 86 -5.52 25.84 -94.24
CA LYS A 86 -6.94 25.91 -94.62
C LYS A 86 -7.61 27.22 -94.23
N GLU A 87 -6.85 28.21 -93.75
CA GLU A 87 -7.34 29.52 -93.28
C GLU A 87 -8.48 29.42 -92.25
N ILE A 88 -8.59 28.29 -91.54
CA ILE A 88 -9.52 28.13 -90.40
C ILE A 88 -9.07 29.05 -89.26
N TYR A 89 -7.76 29.33 -89.18
CA TYR A 89 -7.18 30.34 -88.30
C TYR A 89 -6.52 31.45 -89.13
N VAL A 90 -7.19 32.59 -89.26
CA VAL A 90 -6.72 33.76 -90.01
C VAL A 90 -5.82 34.64 -89.13
N ILE A 91 -4.61 34.96 -89.60
CA ILE A 91 -3.64 35.79 -88.88
C ILE A 91 -4.05 37.28 -89.01
N ASN A 92 -4.82 37.76 -88.04
CA ASN A 92 -5.19 39.17 -87.89
C ASN A 92 -4.35 39.86 -86.80
N HIS A 93 -4.44 41.19 -86.70
CA HIS A 93 -3.80 41.97 -85.63
C HIS A 93 -4.19 41.49 -84.21
N GLU A 94 -5.38 40.92 -84.05
CA GLU A 94 -5.85 40.31 -82.79
C GLU A 94 -5.04 39.08 -82.38
N THR A 95 -4.48 38.31 -83.32
CA THR A 95 -3.69 37.11 -83.02
C THR A 95 -2.34 37.45 -82.36
N PHE A 96 -1.74 38.59 -82.73
CA PHE A 96 -0.55 39.11 -82.06
C PHE A 96 -0.87 39.60 -80.63
N ALA A 97 -2.04 40.19 -80.42
CA ALA A 97 -2.52 40.55 -79.09
C ALA A 97 -2.80 39.31 -78.23
N ALA A 98 -3.40 38.25 -78.78
CA ALA A 98 -3.61 36.99 -78.09
C ALA A 98 -2.28 36.32 -77.69
N ALA A 99 -1.28 36.35 -78.56
CA ALA A 99 0.05 35.81 -78.27
C ALA A 99 0.77 36.56 -77.13
N SER A 100 0.66 37.89 -77.09
CA SER A 100 1.26 38.69 -76.01
C SER A 100 0.56 38.48 -74.67
N ILE A 101 -0.77 38.41 -74.65
CA ILE A 101 -1.55 38.06 -73.45
C ILE A 101 -1.21 36.66 -72.95
N GLY A 102 -1.13 35.67 -73.86
CA GLY A 102 -0.75 34.30 -73.53
C GLY A 102 0.65 34.21 -72.90
N ALA A 103 1.62 34.96 -73.43
CA ALA A 103 2.97 35.01 -72.87
C ALA A 103 3.00 35.57 -71.44
N VAL A 104 2.23 36.63 -71.17
CA VAL A 104 2.10 37.22 -69.82
C VAL A 104 1.45 36.23 -68.85
N ILE A 105 0.40 35.50 -69.27
CA ILE A 105 -0.25 34.48 -68.44
C ILE A 105 0.72 33.36 -68.09
N ILE A 106 1.47 32.84 -69.07
CA ILE A 106 2.48 31.78 -68.83
C ILE A 106 3.56 32.27 -67.86
N TYR A 107 4.01 33.52 -68.01
CA TYR A 107 4.98 34.12 -67.10
C TYR A 107 4.42 34.25 -65.68
N GLY A 108 3.17 34.73 -65.55
CA GLY A 108 2.48 34.86 -64.26
C GLY A 108 2.32 33.53 -63.53
N VAL A 109 1.85 32.49 -64.24
CA VAL A 109 1.70 31.14 -63.66
C VAL A 109 3.05 30.56 -63.23
N LYS A 110 4.12 30.73 -64.03
CA LYS A 110 5.45 30.22 -63.67
C LYS A 110 6.08 30.95 -62.47
N LYS A 111 5.85 32.26 -62.34
CA LYS A 111 6.45 33.07 -61.27
C LYS A 111 5.64 33.06 -59.98
N PHE A 112 4.33 33.23 -60.05
CA PHE A 112 3.46 33.33 -58.88
C PHE A 112 2.79 32.00 -58.49
N GLY A 113 2.76 31.01 -59.39
CA GLY A 113 2.22 29.68 -59.12
C GLY A 113 2.69 29.03 -57.82
N PRO A 114 4.01 28.92 -57.53
CA PRO A 114 4.48 28.29 -56.29
C PRO A 114 4.06 29.07 -55.04
N SER A 115 4.01 30.40 -55.11
CA SER A 115 3.58 31.24 -53.98
C SER A 115 2.09 31.07 -53.68
N VAL A 116 1.26 30.96 -54.70
CA VAL A 116 -0.19 30.77 -54.55
C VAL A 116 -0.50 29.35 -54.04
N ALA A 117 0.21 28.33 -54.55
CA ALA A 117 0.08 26.96 -54.06
C ALA A 117 0.44 26.85 -52.57
N ALA A 118 1.61 27.38 -52.17
CA ALA A 118 2.01 27.37 -50.77
C ALA A 118 1.06 28.16 -49.85
N PHE A 119 0.42 29.22 -50.37
CA PHE A 119 -0.60 29.95 -49.62
C PHE A 119 -1.90 29.14 -49.45
N ALA A 120 -2.34 28.44 -50.50
CA ALA A 120 -3.51 27.57 -50.42
C ALA A 120 -3.31 26.41 -49.44
N ASP A 121 -2.11 25.81 -49.44
CA ASP A 121 -1.75 24.73 -48.50
C ASP A 121 -1.77 25.23 -47.05
N LYS A 122 -1.17 26.40 -46.78
CA LYS A 122 -1.20 27.04 -45.45
C LYS A 122 -2.61 27.29 -44.95
N LEU A 123 -3.51 27.77 -45.80
CA LEU A 123 -4.91 28.00 -45.41
C LEU A 123 -5.63 26.70 -45.03
N ASN A 124 -5.28 25.57 -45.66
CA ASN A 124 -5.85 24.28 -45.32
C ASN A 124 -5.26 23.75 -44.01
N GLU A 125 -3.94 23.85 -43.84
CA GLU A 125 -3.23 23.48 -42.60
C GLU A 125 -3.76 24.27 -41.40
N GLU A 126 -3.94 25.59 -41.52
CA GLU A 126 -4.50 26.42 -40.44
C GLU A 126 -5.93 26.02 -40.06
N LYS A 127 -6.77 25.64 -41.03
CA LYS A 127 -8.14 25.17 -40.74
C LYS A 127 -8.12 23.85 -40.00
N VAL A 128 -7.27 22.92 -40.42
CA VAL A 128 -7.10 21.61 -39.77
C VAL A 128 -6.53 21.80 -38.37
N ALA A 129 -5.51 22.65 -38.19
CA ALA A 129 -4.91 22.96 -36.91
C ALA A 129 -5.92 23.56 -35.93
N LYS A 130 -6.68 24.58 -36.35
CA LYS A 130 -7.74 25.19 -35.51
C LYS A 130 -8.82 24.17 -35.12
N ALA A 131 -9.24 23.31 -36.06
CA ALA A 131 -10.21 22.26 -35.77
C ALA A 131 -9.67 21.24 -34.75
N GLN A 132 -8.39 20.89 -34.86
CA GLN A 132 -7.72 19.98 -33.95
C GLN A 132 -7.52 20.61 -32.56
N GLU A 133 -7.11 21.87 -32.47
CA GLU A 133 -6.99 22.63 -31.22
C GLU A 133 -8.32 22.71 -30.48
N VAL A 134 -9.41 23.04 -31.16
CA VAL A 134 -10.75 23.09 -30.55
C VAL A 134 -11.17 21.73 -30.03
N LYS A 135 -10.91 20.66 -30.80
CA LYS A 135 -11.18 19.28 -30.37
C LYS A 135 -10.37 18.91 -29.14
N ASP A 136 -9.08 19.21 -29.12
CA ASP A 136 -8.18 18.84 -28.01
C ASP A 136 -8.52 19.63 -26.74
N LEU A 137 -8.84 20.93 -26.87
CA LEU A 137 -9.36 21.74 -25.77
C LEU A 137 -10.68 21.19 -25.22
N ALA A 138 -11.61 20.81 -26.09
CA ALA A 138 -12.88 20.20 -25.68
C ALA A 138 -12.64 18.87 -24.95
N MET A 139 -11.79 18.00 -25.49
CA MET A 139 -11.42 16.72 -24.85
C MET A 139 -10.76 16.93 -23.49
N ALA A 140 -9.83 17.89 -23.36
CA ALA A 140 -9.19 18.22 -22.09
C ALA A 140 -10.20 18.74 -21.07
N SER A 141 -11.10 19.64 -21.47
CA SER A 141 -12.15 20.17 -20.59
C SER A 141 -13.09 19.08 -20.08
N LEU A 142 -13.47 18.13 -20.95
CA LEU A 142 -14.32 17.00 -20.58
C LEU A 142 -13.59 16.02 -19.67
N ALA A 143 -12.31 15.75 -19.92
CA ALA A 143 -11.49 14.92 -19.05
C ALA A 143 -11.36 15.52 -17.65
N GLN A 144 -11.10 16.82 -17.56
CA GLN A 144 -11.03 17.54 -16.29
C GLN A 144 -12.37 17.49 -15.53
N ALA A 145 -13.49 17.70 -16.23
CA ALA A 145 -14.82 17.57 -15.62
C ALA A 145 -15.09 16.16 -15.06
N ILE A 146 -14.65 15.10 -15.77
CA ILE A 146 -14.77 13.71 -15.30
C ILE A 146 -13.93 13.50 -14.03
N GLU A 147 -12.72 14.05 -13.96
CA GLU A 147 -11.87 13.93 -12.78
C GLU A 147 -12.47 14.65 -11.57
N ASP A 148 -13.05 15.83 -11.78
CA ASP A 148 -13.67 16.60 -10.71
C ASP A 148 -14.95 15.91 -10.20
N GLU A 149 -15.78 15.35 -11.08
CA GLU A 149 -16.94 14.53 -10.67
C GLU A 149 -16.52 13.30 -9.87
N LYS A 150 -15.43 12.61 -10.26
CA LYS A 150 -14.88 11.49 -9.48
C LYS A 150 -14.43 11.93 -8.09
N LYS A 151 -13.82 13.12 -7.96
CA LYS A 151 -13.42 13.67 -6.65
C LYS A 151 -14.65 13.98 -5.80
N GLU A 152 -15.72 14.51 -6.37
CA GLU A 152 -16.95 14.78 -5.62
C GLU A 152 -17.65 13.47 -5.18
N GLN A 153 -17.69 12.45 -6.03
CA GLN A 153 -18.17 11.12 -5.65
C GLN A 153 -17.37 10.54 -4.47
N TRP A 154 -16.03 10.62 -4.53
CA TRP A 154 -15.15 10.20 -3.43
C TRP A 154 -15.43 10.96 -2.12
N ARG A 155 -15.67 12.27 -2.20
CA ARG A 155 -16.03 13.09 -1.02
C ARG A 155 -17.38 12.69 -0.44
N ALA A 156 -18.36 12.38 -1.30
CA ALA A 156 -19.69 11.93 -0.87
C ALA A 156 -19.61 10.58 -0.13
N GLU A 157 -18.82 9.64 -0.63
CA GLU A 157 -18.55 8.36 0.05
C GLU A 157 -17.91 8.58 1.42
N GLY A 158 -16.90 9.46 1.51
CA GLY A 158 -16.21 9.78 2.77
C GLY A 158 -17.11 10.37 3.86
N ARG A 159 -18.25 10.98 3.51
CA ARG A 159 -19.22 11.53 4.49
C ARG A 159 -19.80 10.44 5.40
N SER A 160 -20.04 9.24 4.87
CA SER A 160 -20.54 8.11 5.66
C SER A 160 -19.52 7.68 6.72
N MET A 161 -18.25 7.56 6.33
CA MET A 161 -17.14 7.20 7.21
C MET A 161 -16.97 8.21 8.36
N LEU A 162 -17.17 9.50 8.10
CA LEU A 162 -17.13 10.53 9.14
C LEU A 162 -18.23 10.33 10.20
N PHE A 163 -19.45 9.97 9.77
CA PHE A 163 -20.54 9.69 10.71
C PHE A 163 -20.32 8.40 11.47
N ASP A 164 -19.74 7.38 10.86
CA ASP A 164 -19.38 6.13 11.53
C ASP A 164 -18.28 6.35 12.58
N ALA A 165 -17.23 7.10 12.24
CA ALA A 165 -16.18 7.47 13.17
C ALA A 165 -16.74 8.24 14.38
N LYS A 166 -17.66 9.18 14.17
CA LYS A 166 -18.33 9.91 15.26
C LYS A 166 -19.17 8.99 16.14
N ARG A 167 -19.97 8.09 15.55
CA ARG A 167 -20.78 7.10 16.29
C ARG A 167 -19.89 6.19 17.14
N ASN A 168 -18.81 5.67 16.55
CA ASN A 168 -17.86 4.80 17.24
C ASN A 168 -17.12 5.53 18.36
N ASN A 169 -16.75 6.80 18.17
CA ASN A 169 -16.11 7.60 19.22
C ASN A 169 -17.05 7.79 20.42
N VAL A 170 -18.32 8.13 20.19
CA VAL A 170 -19.32 8.25 21.27
C VAL A 170 -19.52 6.91 21.97
N ALA A 171 -19.65 5.80 21.24
CA ALA A 171 -19.78 4.47 21.82
C ALA A 171 -18.56 4.10 22.70
N MET A 172 -17.35 4.37 22.21
CA MET A 172 -16.12 4.15 22.96
C MET A 172 -16.06 4.99 24.24
N LEU A 173 -16.44 6.26 24.18
CA LEU A 173 -16.47 7.14 25.36
C LEU A 173 -17.45 6.62 26.42
N LEU A 174 -18.62 6.12 26.01
CA LEU A 174 -19.60 5.54 26.92
C LEU A 174 -19.04 4.27 27.61
N GLU A 175 -18.41 3.38 26.85
CA GLU A 175 -17.77 2.17 27.38
C GLU A 175 -16.62 2.50 28.34
N THR A 176 -15.78 3.49 28.01
CA THR A 176 -14.69 3.94 28.87
C THR A 176 -15.23 4.48 30.20
N ASN A 177 -16.25 5.35 30.16
CA ASN A 177 -16.88 5.88 31.37
C ASN A 177 -17.51 4.78 32.22
N TYR A 178 -18.15 3.79 31.58
CA TYR A 178 -18.73 2.66 32.30
C TYR A 178 -17.65 1.82 33.01
N ARG A 179 -16.56 1.49 32.32
CA ARG A 179 -15.43 0.76 32.91
C ARG A 179 -14.74 1.55 34.02
N GLU A 180 -14.57 2.85 33.84
CA GLU A 180 -14.00 3.73 34.88
C GLU A 180 -14.83 3.71 36.16
N ARG A 181 -16.16 3.78 36.06
CA ARG A 181 -17.07 3.67 37.21
C ARG A 181 -16.95 2.32 37.91
N LEU A 182 -16.89 1.23 37.17
CA LEU A 182 -16.68 -0.11 37.74
C LEU A 182 -15.32 -0.24 38.42
N HIS A 183 -14.26 0.27 37.80
CA HIS A 183 -12.91 0.27 38.36
C HIS A 183 -12.84 1.11 39.63
N MET A 184 -13.52 2.26 39.68
CA MET A 184 -13.60 3.11 40.87
C MET A 184 -14.24 2.36 42.05
N VAL A 185 -15.39 1.70 41.83
CA VAL A 185 -16.05 0.90 42.88
C VAL A 185 -15.17 -0.26 43.34
N THR A 186 -14.56 -0.98 42.39
CA THR A 186 -13.65 -2.10 42.68
C THR A 186 -12.45 -1.64 43.50
N HIS A 187 -11.87 -0.50 43.14
CA HIS A 187 -10.73 0.08 43.84
C HIS A 187 -11.13 0.52 45.26
N GLU A 188 -12.28 1.15 45.44
CA GLU A 188 -12.78 1.54 46.77
C GLU A 188 -13.02 0.32 47.68
N VAL A 189 -13.67 -0.74 47.18
CA VAL A 189 -13.87 -1.97 47.96
C VAL A 189 -12.53 -2.60 48.33
N LYS A 190 -11.60 -2.70 47.37
CA LYS A 190 -10.25 -3.20 47.63
C LYS A 190 -9.54 -2.37 48.70
N ARG A 191 -9.62 -1.04 48.63
CA ARG A 191 -9.00 -0.14 49.61
C ARG A 191 -9.51 -0.39 51.03
N ARG A 192 -10.80 -0.68 51.20
CA ARG A 192 -11.37 -1.04 52.51
C ARG A 192 -10.82 -2.38 53.02
N LEU A 193 -10.72 -3.37 52.15
CA LEU A 193 -10.20 -4.69 52.50
C LEU A 193 -8.71 -4.64 52.84
N ASP A 194 -7.91 -3.96 52.00
CA ASP A 194 -6.49 -3.76 52.20
C ASP A 194 -6.22 -3.01 53.52
N TYR A 195 -7.09 -2.05 53.87
CA TYR A 195 -7.02 -1.37 55.17
C TYR A 195 -7.22 -2.32 56.36
N GLN A 196 -8.19 -3.23 56.29
CA GLN A 196 -8.43 -4.21 57.34
C GLN A 196 -7.25 -5.19 57.47
N VAL A 197 -6.74 -5.69 56.35
CA VAL A 197 -5.55 -6.57 56.34
C VAL A 197 -4.34 -5.84 56.91
N ALA A 198 -4.14 -4.56 56.56
CA ALA A 198 -3.06 -3.75 57.11
C ALA A 198 -3.19 -3.54 58.63
N LEU A 199 -4.41 -3.33 59.15
CA LEU A 199 -4.66 -3.26 60.59
C LEU A 199 -4.35 -4.58 61.30
N GLN A 200 -4.75 -5.72 60.72
CA GLN A 200 -4.44 -7.04 61.27
C GLN A 200 -2.93 -7.29 61.31
N ASN A 201 -2.23 -7.00 60.22
CA ASN A 201 -0.77 -7.12 60.16
C ASN A 201 -0.07 -6.20 61.16
N LEU A 202 -0.58 -4.98 61.37
CA LEU A 202 -0.08 -4.06 62.39
C LEU A 202 -0.26 -4.66 63.78
N HIS A 203 -1.45 -5.18 64.11
CA HIS A 203 -1.74 -5.78 65.41
C HIS A 203 -0.76 -6.92 65.71
N THR A 204 -0.65 -7.88 64.79
CA THR A 204 0.30 -8.99 64.92
C THR A 204 1.74 -8.50 65.09
N ARG A 205 2.14 -7.46 64.34
CA ARG A 205 3.48 -6.87 64.48
C ARG A 205 3.69 -6.22 65.85
N MET A 206 2.70 -5.48 66.36
CA MET A 206 2.75 -4.85 67.68
C MET A 206 2.81 -5.90 68.80
N GLU A 207 2.03 -6.98 68.70
CA GLU A 207 2.07 -8.11 69.63
C GLU A 207 3.44 -8.79 69.62
N GLN A 208 4.00 -9.05 68.44
CA GLN A 208 5.34 -9.62 68.30
C GLN A 208 6.42 -8.70 68.89
N GLU A 209 6.39 -7.40 68.58
CA GLU A 209 7.31 -6.42 69.14
C GLU A 209 7.18 -6.32 70.68
N HIS A 210 5.95 -6.31 71.19
CA HIS A 210 5.70 -6.30 72.64
C HIS A 210 6.21 -7.58 73.31
N MET A 211 5.94 -8.74 72.73
CA MET A 211 6.41 -10.04 73.22
C MET A 211 7.95 -10.10 73.24
N VAL A 212 8.62 -9.69 72.16
CA VAL A 212 10.09 -9.66 72.10
C VAL A 212 10.64 -8.73 73.18
N ASN A 213 10.11 -7.51 73.29
CA ASN A 213 10.53 -6.55 74.31
C ASN A 213 10.28 -7.05 75.74
N TRP A 214 9.17 -7.77 75.98
CA TRP A 214 8.87 -8.35 77.29
C TRP A 214 9.82 -9.50 77.61
N VAL A 215 10.06 -10.41 76.66
CA VAL A 215 11.01 -11.53 76.81
C VAL A 215 12.42 -10.98 77.08
N GLU A 216 12.87 -9.96 76.34
CA GLU A 216 14.16 -9.32 76.56
C GLU A 216 14.26 -8.75 77.98
N LYS A 217 13.28 -7.98 78.44
CA LYS A 217 13.25 -7.42 79.80
C LYS A 217 13.19 -8.48 80.89
N SER A 218 12.39 -9.53 80.70
CA SER A 218 12.27 -10.63 81.67
C SER A 218 13.54 -11.48 81.72
N VAL A 219 14.20 -11.74 80.58
CA VAL A 219 15.51 -12.41 80.54
C VAL A 219 16.55 -11.56 81.26
N VAL A 220 16.70 -10.28 80.90
CA VAL A 220 17.64 -9.35 81.55
C VAL A 220 17.38 -9.24 83.06
N GLY A 221 16.11 -9.19 83.49
CA GLY A 221 15.74 -9.14 84.91
C GLY A 221 15.94 -10.45 85.67
N SER A 222 15.85 -11.60 84.99
CA SER A 222 16.07 -12.94 85.58
C SER A 222 17.54 -13.31 85.72
N ILE A 223 18.42 -12.66 84.97
CA ILE A 223 19.87 -12.82 85.10
C ILE A 223 20.30 -12.12 86.40
N THR A 224 20.58 -12.90 87.43
CA THR A 224 21.19 -12.37 88.65
C THR A 224 22.69 -12.10 88.41
N PRO A 225 23.30 -11.08 89.04
CA PRO A 225 24.74 -10.82 88.88
C PRO A 225 25.63 -11.96 89.37
N GLN A 226 25.06 -12.92 90.12
CA GLN A 226 25.73 -14.15 90.54
C GLN A 226 25.77 -15.20 89.41
N GLN A 227 24.69 -15.31 88.64
CA GLN A 227 24.56 -16.24 87.51
C GLN A 227 25.38 -15.81 86.28
N GLU A 228 25.61 -14.50 86.08
CA GLU A 228 26.57 -14.01 85.08
C GLU A 228 27.99 -14.48 85.38
N LYS A 229 28.42 -14.43 86.65
CA LYS A 229 29.75 -14.90 87.08
C LYS A 229 29.90 -16.41 86.92
N GLU A 230 28.87 -17.18 87.24
CA GLU A 230 28.85 -18.63 87.03
C GLU A 230 28.82 -19.01 85.55
N SER A 231 28.13 -18.23 84.71
CA SER A 231 28.12 -18.42 83.25
C SER A 231 29.48 -18.08 82.63
N ILE A 232 30.16 -17.02 83.09
CA ILE A 232 31.55 -16.71 82.70
C ILE A 232 32.51 -17.83 83.15
N ALA A 233 32.33 -18.37 84.37
CA ALA A 233 33.12 -19.51 84.84
C ALA A 233 32.87 -20.76 83.97
N LYS A 234 31.62 -21.01 83.56
CA LYS A 234 31.28 -22.08 82.60
C LYS A 234 31.88 -21.83 81.22
N CYS A 235 31.89 -20.60 80.71
CA CYS A 235 32.59 -20.29 79.45
C CYS A 235 34.11 -20.51 79.56
N ILE A 236 34.71 -20.26 80.73
CA ILE A 236 36.12 -20.58 80.99
C ILE A 236 36.33 -22.10 81.05
N THR A 237 35.39 -22.88 81.61
CA THR A 237 35.48 -24.36 81.56
C THR A 237 35.29 -24.91 80.16
N ASP A 238 34.34 -24.38 79.39
CA ASP A 238 34.07 -24.81 78.02
C ASP A 238 35.21 -24.43 77.07
N LEU A 239 35.83 -23.25 77.26
CA LEU A 239 37.06 -22.89 76.56
C LEU A 239 38.22 -23.78 76.98
N LYS A 240 38.34 -24.17 78.26
CA LYS A 240 39.37 -25.14 78.70
C LYS A 240 39.16 -26.53 78.10
N THR A 241 37.92 -26.99 77.94
CA THR A 241 37.65 -28.28 77.29
C THR A 241 37.96 -28.21 75.79
N VAL A 242 37.60 -27.12 75.11
CA VAL A 242 37.94 -26.93 73.67
C VAL A 242 39.45 -26.76 73.45
N HIS A 243 40.19 -26.20 74.41
CA HIS A 243 41.64 -26.01 74.29
C HIS A 243 42.49 -27.21 74.77
N PHE A 244 41.92 -28.15 75.55
CA PHE A 244 42.64 -29.29 76.16
C PHE A 244 42.23 -30.68 75.62
N ASP A 245 41.61 -30.75 74.45
CA ASP A 245 41.40 -32.02 73.71
C ASP A 245 42.42 -32.22 72.58
N PRO A 246 43.64 -32.76 72.85
CA PRO A 246 44.63 -33.11 71.82
C PRO A 246 44.32 -34.46 71.14
N GLY A 247 43.07 -34.69 70.70
CA GLY A 247 42.72 -35.99 70.14
C GLY A 247 41.30 -36.18 69.61
N ALA A 248 40.83 -35.35 68.68
CA ALA A 248 39.65 -35.70 67.88
C ALA A 248 39.52 -34.90 66.56
N TYR A 249 40.59 -34.71 65.79
CA TYR A 249 40.48 -34.29 64.38
C TYR A 249 40.66 -35.51 63.47
N LYS A 250 39.55 -36.13 63.07
CA LYS A 250 39.49 -37.00 61.90
C LYS A 250 38.42 -36.45 60.95
N GLN A 251 38.82 -35.48 60.14
CA GLN A 251 38.04 -34.98 59.02
C GLN A 251 38.08 -36.04 57.90
N GLU A 252 37.02 -36.83 57.75
CA GLU A 252 36.76 -37.53 56.49
C GLU A 252 35.87 -36.63 55.62
N VAL A 253 36.51 -35.94 54.67
CA VAL A 253 35.86 -35.24 53.58
C VAL A 253 35.55 -36.30 52.51
N LYS A 254 34.26 -36.59 52.27
CA LYS A 254 33.83 -37.36 51.10
C LYS A 254 33.29 -36.41 50.05
N GLU A 255 34.11 -36.13 49.04
CA GLU A 255 33.70 -35.43 47.83
C GLU A 255 32.95 -36.39 46.90
N ILE A 256 31.75 -36.01 46.48
CA ILE A 256 31.03 -36.68 45.40
C ILE A 256 30.96 -35.69 44.24
N PHE A 257 31.68 -35.99 43.16
CA PHE A 257 31.60 -35.26 41.89
C PHE A 257 30.56 -35.92 40.99
N SER A 258 29.54 -35.18 40.54
CA SER A 258 28.71 -35.57 39.40
C SER A 258 28.70 -34.46 38.35
N VAL A 259 29.11 -34.78 37.13
CA VAL A 259 29.04 -33.87 35.97
C VAL A 259 27.75 -34.15 35.21
N VAL A 260 26.86 -33.16 35.14
CA VAL A 260 25.65 -33.23 34.29
C VAL A 260 25.87 -32.31 33.10
N CYS A 261 25.79 -32.88 31.89
CA CYS A 261 26.00 -32.16 30.63
C CYS A 261 24.67 -32.09 29.87
N VAL A 262 24.09 -30.89 29.75
CA VAL A 262 22.89 -30.64 28.94
C VAL A 262 23.23 -29.58 27.90
N ARG A 263 23.15 -29.97 26.63
CA ARG A 263 23.14 -29.13 25.42
C ARG A 263 23.96 -27.83 25.53
N SER A 264 25.28 -28.03 25.51
CA SER A 264 26.36 -27.05 25.27
C SER A 264 26.79 -26.12 26.42
N ARG A 265 26.47 -26.41 27.68
CA ARG A 265 27.22 -25.91 28.86
C ARG A 265 27.31 -26.98 29.95
N CYS A 266 28.49 -27.16 30.56
CA CYS A 266 28.72 -28.07 31.70
C CYS A 266 28.59 -27.30 33.01
N PHE A 267 27.80 -27.79 33.96
CA PHE A 267 27.77 -27.27 35.33
C PHE A 267 28.41 -28.28 36.29
N LEU A 268 29.30 -27.78 37.15
CA LEU A 268 29.88 -28.52 38.27
C LEU A 268 29.07 -28.18 39.52
N LEU A 269 28.38 -29.18 40.06
CA LEU A 269 27.60 -29.06 41.29
C LEU A 269 28.45 -29.62 42.45
N PHE A 270 28.78 -28.76 43.42
CA PHE A 270 29.41 -29.18 44.67
C PHE A 270 28.33 -29.37 45.74
N ILE A 271 28.26 -30.58 46.32
CA ILE A 271 27.38 -30.89 47.44
C ILE A 271 28.25 -31.12 48.68
N PHE A 272 28.14 -30.24 49.68
CA PHE A 272 28.74 -30.44 50.99
C PHE A 272 27.73 -31.14 51.92
N LEU A 273 27.96 -32.41 52.25
CA LEU A 273 27.20 -33.12 53.28
C LEU A 273 27.99 -33.09 54.60
N LYS A 274 27.51 -32.29 55.56
CA LYS A 274 28.04 -32.27 56.93
C LYS A 274 27.24 -33.26 57.79
N LYS A 275 27.80 -34.44 58.09
CA LYS A 275 27.12 -35.43 58.92
C LYS A 275 27.41 -35.18 60.41
N GLY A 276 26.45 -34.54 61.08
CA GLY A 276 26.36 -34.54 62.55
C GLY A 276 25.87 -35.90 63.02
N LYS A 277 26.49 -36.42 64.08
CA LYS A 277 26.09 -37.67 64.74
C LYS A 277 24.74 -37.41 65.40
N ASP A 278 23.71 -38.08 64.87
CA ASP A 278 22.27 -38.03 65.19
C ASP A 278 21.44 -37.43 64.02
N ASP A 279 20.97 -38.33 63.15
CA ASP A 279 20.32 -38.06 61.86
C ASP A 279 18.91 -37.44 62.04
N THR A 280 18.65 -36.25 61.46
CA THR A 280 17.45 -35.89 60.66
C THR A 280 17.49 -34.41 60.19
N ARG A 281 18.48 -34.02 59.38
CA ARG A 281 18.37 -32.95 58.36
C ARG A 281 19.65 -32.85 57.55
N ALA A 282 19.59 -33.16 56.25
CA ALA A 282 20.63 -32.78 55.31
C ALA A 282 20.32 -31.37 54.80
N GLU A 283 21.19 -30.39 55.06
CA GLU A 283 21.17 -29.10 54.37
C GLU A 283 21.94 -29.26 53.05
N LEU A 284 21.28 -28.95 51.94
CA LEU A 284 21.89 -28.88 50.62
C LEU A 284 22.30 -27.43 50.36
N ALA A 285 23.59 -27.11 50.50
CA ALA A 285 24.14 -25.84 50.08
C ALA A 285 24.65 -25.97 48.64
N VAL A 286 24.03 -25.25 47.70
CA VAL A 286 24.54 -25.08 46.33
C VAL A 286 25.30 -23.76 46.30
N THR A 287 26.62 -23.80 46.15
CA THR A 287 27.47 -22.61 46.02
C THR A 287 28.02 -22.50 44.61
N GLU A 288 27.69 -21.39 43.95
CA GLU A 288 28.17 -21.00 42.62
C GLU A 288 29.53 -20.29 42.78
N SER A 289 30.58 -20.77 42.11
CA SER A 289 31.89 -20.12 42.12
C SER A 289 31.90 -18.91 41.18
N GLY A 290 31.51 -17.76 41.73
CA GLY A 290 31.93 -16.39 41.42
C GLY A 290 32.01 -15.92 39.95
N LEU A 291 31.17 -14.95 39.59
CA LEU A 291 31.61 -13.57 39.31
C LEU A 291 30.38 -12.65 39.18
N LEU A 292 30.39 -11.57 39.97
CA LEU A 292 29.79 -10.25 39.75
C LEU A 292 28.57 -10.11 38.80
N THR A 293 27.54 -9.48 39.37
CA THR A 293 26.45 -8.68 38.75
C THR A 293 25.13 -9.37 38.41
N GLY A 294 24.05 -8.83 39.01
CA GLY A 294 22.82 -8.54 38.26
C GLY A 294 21.64 -9.50 38.42
N THR A 295 20.54 -8.94 38.90
CA THR A 295 19.12 -9.30 38.65
C THR A 295 18.52 -10.54 39.30
N LEU A 296 17.69 -10.27 40.32
CA LEU A 296 16.63 -11.13 40.85
C LEU A 296 15.60 -11.44 39.76
N TYR A 297 15.51 -12.69 39.33
CA TYR A 297 14.35 -13.24 38.64
C TYR A 297 14.07 -14.66 39.14
N SER A 298 12.82 -14.89 39.56
CA SER A 298 12.13 -16.20 39.64
C SER A 298 12.71 -17.31 40.54
N ILE A 299 12.49 -17.20 41.86
CA ILE A 299 12.65 -18.31 42.84
C ILE A 299 11.28 -18.95 43.13
N TRP A 300 10.56 -19.42 42.10
CA TRP A 300 9.28 -20.12 42.35
C TRP A 300 9.00 -21.36 41.50
N GLU A 301 9.80 -21.66 40.47
CA GLU A 301 9.51 -22.81 39.58
C GLU A 301 10.46 -24.01 39.69
N VAL A 302 11.42 -24.03 40.61
CA VAL A 302 12.31 -25.20 40.82
C VAL A 302 11.88 -26.06 42.02
N GLY A 303 10.99 -25.56 42.87
CA GLY A 303 10.54 -26.26 44.09
C GLY A 303 9.51 -27.38 43.89
N VAL A 304 8.94 -27.52 42.69
CA VAL A 304 7.86 -28.49 42.40
C VAL A 304 8.36 -29.77 41.71
N ALA A 305 9.58 -29.76 41.15
CA ALA A 305 10.08 -30.90 40.37
C ALA A 305 10.93 -31.93 41.16
N LEU A 306 11.10 -31.77 42.48
CA LEU A 306 11.97 -32.63 43.30
C LEU A 306 11.23 -33.38 44.43
N LYS A 307 9.94 -33.66 44.24
CA LYS A 307 9.12 -34.45 45.18
C LYS A 307 8.59 -35.77 44.59
N GLU A 308 9.06 -36.18 43.40
CA GLU A 308 8.64 -37.42 42.71
C GLU A 308 9.73 -38.47 42.50
N PHE A 309 10.93 -38.33 43.09
CA PHE A 309 11.99 -39.34 42.97
C PHE A 309 12.60 -39.70 44.33
N LEU A 310 11.87 -40.47 45.14
CA LEU A 310 12.41 -41.64 45.85
C LEU A 310 11.29 -42.42 46.59
N PRO A 311 11.13 -43.73 46.35
CA PRO A 311 10.19 -44.59 47.07
C PRO A 311 10.80 -45.13 48.38
N ILE A 312 9.95 -45.18 49.43
CA ILE A 312 10.08 -45.87 50.74
C ILE A 312 11.24 -45.41 51.63
#